data_AF-A0A445BKV3-F1
#
_entry.id   AF-A0A445BKV3-F1
#
_cell.length_a   1.000
_cell.length_b   1.000
_cell.length_c   1.000
_cell.angle_alpha   90.00
_cell.angle_beta   90.00
_cell.angle_gamma   90.00
#
_symmetry.space_group_name_H-M   'P 1'
#
loop_
_entity.id
_entity.type
_entity.pdbx_description
1 polymer ?
#
loop_
_entity_poly.entity_id
_entity_poly.type
_entity_poly.pdbx_seq_one_letter_code
_entity_poly.pdbx_strand_id
1 'polypeptide(L)' 'MECALFDNYAHELNDFLGSGNKDGAVVVLEFVRLKLYNGKIVLQNFMYGTKMFFNLEEANVI' A
#
# COMPACT_ATOMS: atom_id res chain seq x y z
N MET A 1 -2.43 -1.94 12.90
CA MET A 1 -1.80 -2.81 11.89
C MET A 1 -0.86 -1.93 11.10
N GLU A 2 0.39 -2.36 10.92
CA GLU A 2 1.43 -1.57 10.25
C GLU A 2 1.76 -2.19 8.90
N CYS A 3 2.07 -1.37 7.91
CA CYS A 3 2.55 -1.81 6.60
C CYS A 3 3.90 -1.16 6.31
N ALA A 4 4.92 -1.98 6.08
CA ALA A 4 6.24 -1.52 5.69
C ALA A 4 6.43 -1.73 4.18
N LEU A 5 6.61 -0.65 3.45
CA LEU A 5 6.94 -0.67 2.02
C LEU A 5 8.44 -0.42 1.84
N PHE A 6 9.03 -1.13 0.90
CA PHE A 6 10.46 -1.08 0.58
C PHE A 6 10.67 -0.71 -0.88
N ASP A 7 11.87 -0.19 -1.16
CA ASP A 7 12.31 0.20 -2.49
C ASP A 7 11.34 1.18 -3.18
N ASN A 8 11.11 1.01 -4.48
CA ASN A 8 10.29 1.91 -5.29
C ASN A 8 8.86 2.09 -4.77
N TYR A 9 8.29 1.10 -4.07
CA TYR A 9 6.96 1.24 -3.47
C TYR A 9 6.89 2.35 -2.41
N ALA A 10 7.97 2.55 -1.65
CA ALA A 10 8.04 3.64 -0.67
C ALA A 10 8.15 5.01 -1.37
N HIS A 11 8.93 5.08 -2.46
CA HIS A 11 9.08 6.30 -3.25
C HIS A 11 7.78 6.69 -3.95
N GLU A 12 7.13 5.74 -4.63
CA GLU A 12 5.84 5.96 -5.31
C GLU A 12 4.76 6.42 -4.33
N LEU A 13 4.69 5.81 -3.13
CA LEU A 13 3.76 6.25 -2.10
C LEU A 13 4.07 7.68 -1.64
N ASN A 14 5.34 8.00 -1.41
CA ASN A 14 5.73 9.33 -0.96
C ASN A 14 5.40 10.41 -2.01
N ASP A 15 5.69 10.14 -3.29
CA ASP A 15 5.38 11.04 -4.40
C ASP A 15 3.86 11.25 -4.52
N PHE A 16 3.08 10.16 -4.41
CA PHE A 16 1.63 10.25 -4.38
C PHE A 16 1.12 11.11 -3.22
N LEU A 17 1.60 10.88 -1.99
CA LEU A 17 1.19 11.67 -0.82
C LEU A 17 1.58 13.15 -0.96
N GLY A 18 2.73 13.44 -1.58
CA GLY A 18 3.20 14.80 -1.85
C GLY A 18 2.38 15.55 -2.91
N SER A 19 1.55 14.87 -3.70
CA SER A 19 0.77 15.49 -4.78
C SER A 19 -0.43 16.34 -4.33
N GLY A 20 -0.72 16.39 -3.01
CA GLY A 20 -1.75 17.26 -2.45
C GLY A 20 -3.17 16.67 -2.52
N ASN A 21 -3.32 15.39 -2.18
CA ASN A 21 -4.60 14.67 -2.08
C ASN A 21 -5.57 15.34 -1.09
N LYS A 22 -6.43 16.24 -1.59
CA LYS A 22 -7.29 17.11 -0.78
C LYS A 22 -8.37 16.36 0.01
N ASP A 23 -8.86 15.25 -0.52
CA ASP A 23 -9.98 14.49 0.04
C ASP A 23 -9.51 13.25 0.84
N GLY A 24 -8.21 13.16 1.10
CA GLY A 24 -7.57 11.98 1.67
C GLY A 24 -6.92 11.09 0.60
N ALA A 25 -6.05 10.19 1.05
CA ALA A 25 -5.27 9.30 0.21
C ALA A 25 -5.67 7.84 0.47
N VAL A 26 -6.14 7.14 -0.55
CA VAL A 26 -6.47 5.71 -0.49
C VAL A 26 -5.39 4.92 -1.24
N VAL A 27 -4.85 3.90 -0.57
CA VAL A 27 -3.85 3.00 -1.15
C VAL A 27 -4.38 1.57 -1.08
N VAL A 28 -4.50 0.93 -2.24
CA VAL A 28 -4.90 -0.48 -2.35
C VAL A 28 -3.66 -1.30 -2.63
N LEU A 29 -3.43 -2.33 -1.80
CA LEU A 29 -2.32 -3.26 -1.95
C LEU A 29 -2.84 -4.68 -2.19
N GLU A 30 -2.43 -5.28 -3.30
CA GLU A 30 -2.68 -6.70 -3.59
C GLU A 30 -1.40 -7.53 -3.39
N PHE A 31 -1.57 -8.81 -3.05
CA PHE A 31 -0.46 -9.76 -2.85
C PHE A 31 0.59 -9.28 -1.82
N VAL A 32 0.12 -8.65 -0.74
CA VAL A 32 0.95 -8.21 0.39
C VAL A 32 1.33 -9.39 1.27
N ARG A 33 2.55 -9.38 1.79
CA ARG A 33 3.04 -10.41 2.71
C ARG A 33 2.62 -10.07 4.13
N LEU A 34 1.90 -10.99 4.77
CA LEU A 34 1.63 -10.93 6.20
C LEU A 34 2.77 -11.59 6.98
N LYS A 35 3.24 -10.92 8.04
CA LYS A 35 4.25 -11.45 8.97
C LYS A 35 3.77 -11.30 10.40
N LEU A 36 4.09 -12.28 11.24
CA LEU A 36 4.04 -12.16 12.69
C LEU A 36 5.45 -11.86 13.19
N TYR A 37 5.65 -10.69 13.78
CA TYR A 37 6.95 -10.24 14.29
C TYR A 37 6.76 -9.68 15.71
N ASN A 38 7.44 -10.25 16.69
CA ASN A 38 7.29 -9.90 18.12
C ASN A 38 5.82 -9.86 18.59
N GLY A 39 5.01 -10.84 18.16
CA GLY A 39 3.59 -10.92 18.49
C GLY A 39 2.69 -9.90 17.76
N LYS A 40 3.24 -9.08 16.87
CA LYS A 40 2.49 -8.10 16.08
C LYS A 40 2.32 -8.58 14.63
N ILE A 41 1.15 -8.32 14.07
CA ILE A 41 0.89 -8.52 12.64
C ILE A 41 1.41 -7.29 11.88
N VAL A 42 2.32 -7.54 10.94
CA VAL A 42 2.91 -6.54 10.06
C VAL A 42 2.70 -6.96 8.61
N LEU A 43 2.26 -6.04 7.78
CA LEU A 43 2.18 -6.20 6.33
C LEU A 43 3.47 -5.70 5.69
N GLN A 44 3.93 -6.35 4.64
CA GLN A 44 5.10 -5.93 3.87
C GLN A 44 4.90 -6.19 2.39
N ASN A 45 5.36 -5.30 1.50
CA ASN A 45 5.37 -5.61 0.08
C ASN A 45 6.30 -6.80 -0.23
N PHE A 46 5.93 -7.57 -1.25
CA PHE A 46 6.79 -8.55 -1.88
C PHE A 46 7.44 -7.93 -3.12
N MET A 47 8.76 -8.07 -3.23
CA MET A 47 9.60 -7.35 -4.20
C MET A 47 9.10 -7.40 -5.66
N TYR A 48 8.49 -8.51 -6.07
CA TYR A 48 8.03 -8.73 -7.44
C TYR A 48 6.55 -9.08 -7.58
N GLY A 49 5.80 -9.03 -6.48
CA GLY A 49 4.43 -9.57 -6.44
C GLY A 49 3.39 -8.57 -5.99
N THR A 50 3.76 -7.62 -5.14
CA THR A 50 2.79 -6.66 -4.63
C THR A 50 2.39 -5.68 -5.73
N LYS A 51 1.09 -5.48 -5.88
CA LYS A 51 0.54 -4.41 -6.72
C LYS A 51 0.04 -3.30 -5.83
N MET A 52 0.26 -2.05 -6.24
CA MET A 52 -0.14 -0.87 -5.49
C MET A 52 -0.93 0.06 -6.40
N PHE A 53 -2.09 0.51 -5.91
CA PHE A 53 -2.98 1.43 -6.61
C PHE A 53 -3.34 2.59 -5.69
N PHE A 54 -3.51 3.76 -6.28
CA PHE A 54 -3.84 4.99 -5.56
C PHE A 54 -5.21 5.49 -5.99
N ASN A 55 -6.06 5.81 -5.00
CA ASN A 55 -7.43 6.31 -5.22
C ASN A 55 -8.18 5.50 -6.29
N LEU A 56 -7.99 4.17 -6.29
CA LEU A 56 -8.73 3.29 -7.17
C LEU A 56 -10.18 3.32 -6.70
N GLU A 57 -11.04 4.03 -7.42
CA GLU A 57 -12.48 3.95 -7.20
C GLU A 57 -12.89 2.49 -7.40
N GLU A 58 -13.67 1.94 -6.45
CA GLU A 58 -14.28 0.64 -6.66
C GLU A 58 -15.03 0.70 -7.99
N ALA A 59 -14.57 -0.05 -8.99
CA ALA A 59 -15.44 -0.37 -10.11
C ALA A 59 -16.62 -1.09 -9.47
N ASN A 60 -17.76 -0.40 -9.36
CA ASN A 60 -19.00 -0.90 -8.77
C ASN A 60 -19.11 -2.39 -9.07
N VAL A 61 -18.94 -3.21 -8.03
CA VAL A 61 -19.11 -4.66 -8.15
C VAL A 61 -20.61 -4.85 -8.41
N ILE A 62 -20.98 -4.97 -9.69
CA ILE A 62 -22.33 -5.32 -10.14
C ILE A 62 -22.57 -6.80 -9.82
#